data_AF-A0A973W803-F1
#
_entry.id   AF-A0A973W803-F1
#
_cell.length_a   1.000
_cell.length_b   1.000
_cell.length_c   1.000
_cell.angle_alpha   90.00
_cell.angle_beta   90.00
_cell.angle_gamma   90.00
#
_symmetry.space_group_name_H-M   'P 1'
#
loop_
_entity.id
_entity.type
_entity.pdbx_description
1 polymer ?
#
loop_
_entity_poly.entity_id
_entity_poly.type
_entity_poly.pdbx_seq_one_letter_code
_entity_poly.pdbx_strand_id
1 'polypeptide(L)'
;MTAKAKKVSSPAAQQDQVIGFELSPALVAFRRTAGDANRHLNTLLVAIETLTSTTPIKPKGLAVPWTKPGVKKEWDDSRDYVLKGCMVALVDGLDQYMRVLSRIPGLTAPELNDTLNGRKEPGDQRRPTVAERLEALASHYPKTVPKEYIAALYLLVTWRNQFVHRDYRFDLGLSIRKTLTGAAPGFAKGFQGTDITSALKRFGSREPPSLNDLAFLIAIAQRTVRLMDEHLLQLQNGADYATALMRYLIASSEDPKAFVEDTWMYGGNRSAGRVHALFLDNGGNHDPDRSPNAPSITRKKLNDLFAFGRVRARHLFGSV
;
A
#
# COMPACT_ATOMS: atom_id res chain seq x y z
N MET A 1 28.95 -39.82 -32.07
CA MET A 1 28.91 -39.86 -30.60
C MET A 1 29.78 -38.73 -30.07
N THR A 2 29.19 -37.59 -29.72
CA THR A 2 29.91 -36.45 -29.15
C THR A 2 29.17 -36.04 -27.88
N ALA A 3 29.80 -36.33 -26.73
CA ALA A 3 29.27 -36.02 -25.42
C ALA A 3 29.23 -34.50 -25.22
N LYS A 4 28.03 -33.95 -24.95
CA LYS A 4 27.88 -32.58 -24.45
C LYS A 4 28.42 -32.52 -23.02
N ALA A 5 29.57 -31.86 -22.84
CA ALA A 5 30.09 -31.52 -21.53
C ALA A 5 29.10 -30.58 -20.81
N LYS A 6 28.60 -31.06 -19.67
CA LYS A 6 27.77 -30.28 -18.74
C LYS A 6 28.67 -29.21 -18.13
N LYS A 7 28.45 -27.95 -18.49
CA LYS A 7 29.16 -26.79 -17.96
C LYS A 7 28.86 -26.68 -16.47
N VAL A 8 29.73 -27.22 -15.64
CA VAL A 8 29.70 -27.02 -14.19
C VAL A 8 30.08 -25.56 -13.95
N SER A 9 29.10 -24.75 -13.53
CA SER A 9 29.33 -23.36 -13.13
C SER A 9 30.32 -23.32 -11.97
N SER A 10 31.41 -22.57 -12.14
CA SER A 10 32.45 -22.34 -11.14
C SER A 10 31.87 -21.80 -9.81
N PRO A 11 32.39 -22.23 -8.63
CA PRO A 11 32.00 -21.69 -7.32
C PRO A 11 32.34 -20.20 -7.11
N ALA A 12 33.11 -19.58 -8.02
CA ALA A 12 33.51 -18.17 -7.91
C ALA A 12 32.40 -17.16 -8.27
N ALA A 13 31.28 -17.59 -8.87
CA ALA A 13 30.18 -16.71 -9.27
C ALA A 13 29.14 -16.41 -8.17
N GLN A 14 29.35 -16.91 -6.94
CA GLN A 14 28.49 -16.62 -5.78
C GLN A 14 28.95 -15.40 -4.96
N GLN A 15 30.01 -14.73 -5.37
CA GLN A 15 30.49 -13.51 -4.72
C GLN A 15 29.64 -12.31 -5.17
N ASP A 16 29.00 -11.70 -4.16
CA ASP A 16 28.29 -10.41 -4.17
C ASP A 16 26.89 -10.35 -4.82
N GLN A 17 26.06 -11.37 -4.61
CA GLN A 17 24.62 -11.18 -4.78
C GLN A 17 24.12 -10.08 -3.81
N VAL A 18 23.59 -9.00 -4.35
CA VAL A 18 23.00 -7.88 -3.60
C VAL A 18 21.48 -8.04 -3.57
N ILE A 19 20.87 -7.65 -2.45
CA ILE A 19 19.43 -7.40 -2.36
C ILE A 19 19.24 -5.90 -2.19
N GLY A 20 18.55 -5.26 -3.13
CA GLY A 20 18.04 -3.90 -2.97
C GLY A 20 16.60 -3.95 -2.45
N PHE A 21 16.26 -3.17 -1.43
CA PHE A 21 14.90 -3.07 -0.92
C PHE A 21 14.17 -1.93 -1.64
N GLU A 22 13.42 -2.28 -2.68
CA GLU A 22 12.75 -1.32 -3.56
C GLU A 22 11.40 -0.88 -3.04
N LEU A 23 10.76 -1.74 -2.25
CA LEU A 23 9.43 -1.53 -1.70
C LEU A 23 9.46 -1.92 -0.24
N SER A 24 8.72 -1.19 0.60
CA SER A 24 8.45 -1.64 1.95
C SER A 24 7.27 -2.62 1.98
N PRO A 25 7.12 -3.43 3.04
CA PRO A 25 5.91 -4.20 3.29
C PRO A 25 4.63 -3.34 3.27
N ALA A 26 4.72 -2.07 3.66
CA ALA A 26 3.57 -1.15 3.63
C ALA A 26 3.10 -0.92 2.19
N LEU A 27 4.02 -0.61 1.26
CA LEU A 27 3.68 -0.38 -0.13
C LEU A 27 3.20 -1.67 -0.82
N VAL A 28 3.81 -2.82 -0.49
CA VAL A 28 3.36 -4.14 -0.98
C VAL A 28 1.90 -4.38 -0.57
N ALA A 29 1.58 -4.19 0.71
CA ALA A 29 0.21 -4.35 1.22
C ALA A 29 -0.76 -3.37 0.54
N PHE A 30 -0.40 -2.09 0.43
CA PHE A 30 -1.23 -1.09 -0.25
C PHE A 30 -1.51 -1.48 -1.70
N ARG A 31 -0.47 -1.84 -2.47
CA ARG A 31 -0.61 -2.19 -3.89
C ARG A 31 -1.51 -3.40 -4.09
N ARG A 32 -1.42 -4.39 -3.21
CA ARG A 32 -2.33 -5.55 -3.25
C ARG A 32 -3.78 -5.10 -3.04
N THR A 33 -4.06 -4.36 -1.96
CA THR A 33 -5.41 -3.87 -1.66
C THR A 33 -5.97 -2.97 -2.75
N ALA A 34 -5.22 -1.95 -3.18
CA ALA A 34 -5.64 -1.02 -4.22
C ALA A 34 -5.76 -1.70 -5.60
N GLY A 35 -4.85 -2.63 -5.92
CA GLY A 35 -4.88 -3.42 -7.15
C GLY A 35 -6.09 -4.33 -7.23
N ASP A 36 -6.39 -5.07 -6.16
CA ASP A 36 -7.58 -5.91 -6.08
C ASP A 36 -8.86 -5.09 -6.12
N ALA A 37 -8.93 -3.96 -5.41
CA ALA A 37 -10.05 -3.05 -5.45
C ALA A 37 -10.31 -2.52 -6.87
N ASN A 38 -9.27 -2.08 -7.58
CA ASN A 38 -9.38 -1.61 -8.96
C ASN A 38 -9.78 -2.73 -9.93
N ARG A 39 -9.23 -3.94 -9.75
CA ARG A 39 -9.62 -5.11 -10.56
C ARG A 39 -11.10 -5.44 -10.36
N HIS A 40 -11.57 -5.53 -9.12
CA HIS A 40 -12.97 -5.79 -8.81
C HIS A 40 -13.90 -4.69 -9.31
N LEU A 41 -13.51 -3.41 -9.15
CA LEU A 41 -14.22 -2.26 -9.70
C LEU A 41 -14.46 -2.44 -11.21
N ASN A 42 -13.39 -2.65 -11.98
CA ASN A 42 -13.47 -2.77 -13.43
C ASN A 42 -14.31 -3.98 -13.85
N THR A 43 -14.11 -5.13 -13.22
CA THR A 43 -14.90 -6.34 -13.50
C THR A 43 -16.38 -6.12 -13.22
N LEU A 44 -16.73 -5.54 -12.07
CA LEU A 44 -18.13 -5.32 -11.68
C LEU A 44 -18.81 -4.27 -12.56
N LEU A 45 -18.11 -3.19 -12.94
CA LEU A 45 -18.68 -2.19 -13.84
C LEU A 45 -18.94 -2.73 -15.24
N VAL A 46 -18.00 -3.52 -15.79
CA VAL A 46 -18.21 -4.20 -17.08
C VAL A 46 -19.36 -5.21 -16.98
N ALA A 47 -19.45 -5.95 -15.87
CA ALA A 47 -20.55 -6.88 -15.65
C ALA A 47 -21.91 -6.17 -15.57
N ILE A 48 -21.99 -5.07 -14.82
CA ILE A 48 -23.21 -4.25 -14.74
C ILE A 48 -23.63 -3.77 -16.12
N GLU A 49 -22.71 -3.18 -16.89
CA GLU A 49 -22.98 -2.68 -18.24
C GLU A 49 -23.47 -3.80 -19.17
N THR A 50 -22.83 -4.98 -19.10
CA THR A 50 -23.21 -6.13 -19.92
C THR A 50 -24.59 -6.69 -19.53
N LEU A 51 -24.93 -6.69 -18.25
CA LEU A 51 -26.23 -7.18 -17.76
C LEU A 51 -27.41 -6.30 -18.19
N THR A 52 -27.17 -5.02 -18.50
CA THR A 52 -28.23 -4.13 -19.01
C THR A 52 -28.81 -4.65 -20.33
N SER A 53 -27.98 -5.23 -21.20
CA SER A 53 -28.35 -5.66 -22.57
C SER A 53 -28.58 -7.16 -22.72
N THR A 54 -28.32 -7.97 -21.68
CA THR A 54 -28.38 -9.43 -21.75
C THR A 54 -29.43 -10.04 -20.82
N THR A 55 -29.80 -11.31 -21.08
CA THR A 55 -30.65 -12.12 -20.19
C THR A 55 -29.79 -12.65 -19.04
N PRO A 56 -30.08 -12.30 -17.77
CA PRO A 56 -29.23 -12.67 -16.66
C PRO A 56 -29.40 -14.15 -16.29
N ILE A 57 -28.29 -14.80 -15.91
CA ILE A 57 -28.28 -16.15 -15.36
C ILE A 57 -28.05 -16.03 -13.85
N LYS A 58 -29.06 -16.41 -13.05
CA LYS A 58 -28.97 -16.39 -11.59
C LYS A 58 -28.02 -17.52 -11.11
N PRO A 59 -27.01 -17.22 -10.29
CA PRO A 59 -26.14 -18.26 -9.70
C PRO A 59 -26.93 -19.23 -8.84
N LYS A 60 -26.64 -20.54 -8.94
CA LYS A 60 -27.35 -21.61 -8.19
C LYS A 60 -27.31 -21.40 -6.66
N GLY A 61 -26.25 -20.78 -6.14
CA GLY A 61 -26.10 -20.50 -4.71
C GLY A 61 -26.79 -19.23 -4.19
N LEU A 62 -27.38 -18.40 -5.07
CA LEU A 62 -28.06 -17.18 -4.62
C LEU A 62 -29.46 -17.54 -4.10
N ALA A 63 -29.60 -17.71 -2.78
CA ALA A 63 -30.87 -18.09 -2.16
C ALA A 63 -31.96 -17.02 -2.33
N VAL A 64 -31.58 -15.75 -2.30
CA VAL A 64 -32.52 -14.61 -2.36
C VAL A 64 -33.11 -14.49 -3.78
N PRO A 65 -34.44 -14.29 -3.93
CA PRO A 65 -35.03 -13.93 -5.22
C PRO A 65 -34.35 -12.68 -5.78
N TRP A 66 -33.99 -12.72 -7.06
CA TRP A 66 -33.39 -11.58 -7.74
C TRP A 66 -34.01 -11.46 -9.12
N THR A 67 -34.37 -10.25 -9.50
CA THR A 67 -34.92 -9.89 -10.81
C THR A 67 -34.03 -8.83 -11.43
N LYS A 68 -33.96 -8.84 -12.76
CA LYS A 68 -33.24 -7.79 -13.50
C LYS A 68 -33.84 -6.42 -13.15
N PRO A 69 -33.00 -5.43 -12.78
CA PRO A 69 -33.47 -4.07 -12.53
C PRO A 69 -34.27 -3.51 -13.71
N GLY A 70 -35.46 -2.98 -13.42
CA GLY A 70 -36.43 -2.54 -14.42
C GLY A 70 -36.27 -1.08 -14.84
N VAL A 71 -35.58 -0.28 -14.04
CA VAL A 71 -35.41 1.16 -14.25
C VAL A 71 -33.95 1.57 -14.18
N LYS A 72 -33.58 2.60 -14.95
CA LYS A 72 -32.20 3.13 -15.02
C LYS A 72 -31.62 3.47 -13.64
N LYS A 73 -32.45 4.00 -12.74
CA LYS A 73 -32.04 4.38 -11.39
C LYS A 73 -31.43 3.22 -10.59
N GLU A 74 -32.00 2.02 -10.68
CA GLU A 74 -31.49 0.86 -9.93
C GLU A 74 -30.12 0.39 -10.46
N TRP A 75 -29.88 0.55 -11.76
CA TRP A 75 -28.56 0.33 -12.37
C TRP A 75 -27.55 1.38 -11.93
N ASP A 76 -27.94 2.66 -11.92
CA ASP A 76 -27.11 3.76 -11.44
C ASP A 76 -26.76 3.55 -9.94
N ASP A 77 -27.73 3.20 -9.11
CA ASP A 77 -27.53 2.93 -7.67
C ASP A 77 -26.56 1.73 -7.45
N SER A 78 -26.64 0.70 -8.30
CA SER A 78 -25.73 -0.46 -8.27
C SER A 78 -24.30 -0.07 -8.69
N ARG A 79 -24.17 0.74 -9.73
CA ARG A 79 -22.89 1.31 -10.18
C ARG A 79 -22.27 2.12 -9.04
N ASP A 80 -23.04 2.99 -8.40
CA ASP A 80 -22.58 3.84 -7.30
C ASP A 80 -22.15 3.02 -6.08
N TYR A 81 -22.82 1.91 -5.80
CA TYR A 81 -22.42 0.99 -4.74
C TYR A 81 -21.01 0.40 -4.99
N VAL A 82 -20.71 0.02 -6.23
CA VAL A 82 -19.39 -0.49 -6.60
C VAL A 82 -18.31 0.60 -6.47
N LEU A 83 -18.59 1.82 -6.94
CA LEU A 83 -17.68 2.97 -6.81
C LEU A 83 -17.35 3.24 -5.34
N LYS A 84 -18.37 3.26 -4.47
CA LYS A 84 -18.21 3.45 -3.02
C LYS A 84 -17.36 2.33 -2.40
N GLY A 85 -17.62 1.07 -2.75
CA GLY A 85 -16.84 -0.06 -2.26
C GLY A 85 -15.36 0.05 -2.58
N CYS A 86 -15.03 0.49 -3.80
CA CYS A 86 -13.64 0.72 -4.20
C CYS A 86 -12.99 1.89 -3.43
N MET A 87 -13.70 2.99 -3.20
CA MET A 87 -13.19 4.09 -2.37
C MET A 87 -12.89 3.65 -0.93
N VAL A 88 -13.77 2.85 -0.33
CA VAL A 88 -13.57 2.30 1.02
C VAL A 88 -12.30 1.46 1.05
N ALA A 89 -12.16 0.49 0.14
CA ALA A 89 -10.98 -0.36 0.07
C ALA A 89 -9.67 0.44 -0.16
N LEU A 90 -9.72 1.49 -0.98
CA LEU A 90 -8.57 2.35 -1.24
C LEU A 90 -8.14 3.14 0.01
N VAL A 91 -9.10 3.73 0.74
CA VAL A 91 -8.82 4.47 1.98
C VAL A 91 -8.38 3.52 3.10
N ASP A 92 -8.94 2.32 3.19
CA ASP A 92 -8.47 1.29 4.12
C ASP A 92 -7.05 0.83 3.77
N GLY A 93 -6.72 0.76 2.47
CA GLY A 93 -5.35 0.54 2.00
C GLY A 93 -4.40 1.64 2.47
N LEU A 94 -4.77 2.92 2.34
CA LEU A 94 -3.97 4.05 2.86
C LEU A 94 -3.79 3.97 4.38
N ASP A 95 -4.86 3.61 5.09
CA ASP A 95 -4.84 3.41 6.54
C ASP A 95 -3.85 2.32 6.94
N GLN A 96 -3.92 1.17 6.26
CA GLN A 96 -3.02 0.04 6.46
C GLN A 96 -1.57 0.39 6.12
N TYR A 97 -1.34 1.10 5.01
CA TYR A 97 -0.01 1.58 4.62
C TYR A 97 0.65 2.34 5.78
N MET A 98 -0.02 3.37 6.31
CA MET A 98 0.52 4.16 7.41
C MET A 98 0.72 3.35 8.71
N ARG A 99 -0.17 2.39 9.02
CA ARG A 99 0.02 1.50 10.19
C ARG A 99 1.20 0.55 10.02
N VAL A 100 1.46 0.07 8.82
CA VAL A 100 2.61 -0.82 8.56
C VAL A 100 3.91 -0.02 8.65
N LEU A 101 3.95 1.20 8.10
CA LEU A 101 5.10 2.09 8.22
C LEU A 101 5.54 2.27 9.68
N SER A 102 4.60 2.60 10.57
CA SER A 102 4.91 2.85 11.99
C SER A 102 5.31 1.60 12.79
N ARG A 103 5.11 0.40 12.22
CA ARG A 103 5.47 -0.87 12.85
C ARG A 103 6.82 -1.40 12.40
N ILE A 104 7.43 -0.82 11.35
CA ILE A 104 8.79 -1.14 10.91
C ILE A 104 9.75 -0.20 11.65
N PRO A 105 10.56 -0.70 12.61
CA PRO A 105 11.41 0.17 13.42
C PRO A 105 12.37 1.02 12.58
N GLY A 106 12.40 2.34 12.80
CA GLY A 106 13.31 3.26 12.12
C GLY A 106 12.92 3.65 10.68
N LEU A 107 11.87 3.05 10.10
CA LEU A 107 11.43 3.41 8.75
C LEU A 107 10.82 4.82 8.70
N THR A 108 10.11 5.22 9.76
CA THR A 108 9.59 6.57 9.98
C THR A 108 10.20 7.20 11.23
N ALA A 109 10.12 8.53 11.33
CA ALA A 109 10.52 9.24 12.53
C ALA A 109 9.73 8.75 13.76
N PRO A 110 10.38 8.50 14.92
CA PRO A 110 9.72 7.91 16.10
C PRO A 110 8.47 8.65 16.57
N GLU A 111 8.48 9.98 16.51
CA GLU A 111 7.38 10.87 16.87
C GLU A 111 6.13 10.68 16.01
N LEU A 112 6.25 10.09 14.81
CA LEU A 112 5.11 9.78 13.96
C LEU A 112 4.43 8.46 14.33
N ASN A 113 5.11 7.57 15.05
CA ASN A 113 4.67 6.18 15.16
C ASN A 113 3.29 6.03 15.79
N ASP A 114 3.01 6.75 16.87
CA ASP A 114 1.73 6.66 17.56
C ASP A 114 0.59 7.23 16.71
N THR A 115 0.80 8.43 16.14
CA THR A 115 -0.15 9.04 15.19
C THR A 115 -0.43 8.11 14.01
N LEU A 116 0.61 7.62 13.33
CA LEU A 116 0.48 6.73 12.18
C LEU A 116 -0.08 5.35 12.52
N ASN A 117 0.02 4.91 13.77
CA ASN A 117 -0.65 3.68 14.24
C ASN A 117 -2.09 3.92 14.70
N GLY A 118 -2.58 5.16 14.64
CA GLY A 118 -3.93 5.52 15.08
C GLY A 118 -4.11 5.50 16.60
N ARG A 119 -3.02 5.64 17.36
CA ARG A 119 -3.07 5.80 18.82
C ARG A 119 -3.51 7.23 19.15
N LYS A 120 -4.20 7.39 20.28
CA LYS A 120 -4.59 8.70 20.78
C LYS A 120 -3.39 9.33 21.47
N GLU A 121 -3.16 10.62 21.25
CA GLU A 121 -2.23 11.38 22.07
C GLU A 121 -2.76 11.49 23.51
N PRO A 122 -1.89 11.61 24.52
CA PRO A 122 -2.31 11.91 25.88
C PRO A 122 -3.17 13.18 25.94
N GLY A 123 -4.43 13.05 26.37
CA GLY A 123 -5.38 14.16 26.44
C GLY A 123 -6.40 14.22 25.29
N ASP A 124 -6.19 13.47 24.21
CA ASP A 124 -7.12 13.44 23.10
C ASP A 124 -8.34 12.55 23.36
N GLN A 125 -9.53 13.07 23.02
CA GLN A 125 -10.77 12.32 23.17
C GLN A 125 -10.97 11.27 22.07
N ARG A 126 -10.34 11.43 20.90
CA ARG A 126 -10.51 10.53 19.74
C ARG A 126 -9.19 10.13 19.10
N ARG A 127 -9.23 9.05 18.30
CA ARG A 127 -8.09 8.63 17.47
C ARG A 127 -7.92 9.59 16.30
N PRO A 128 -6.69 9.76 15.78
CA PRO A 128 -6.48 10.51 14.55
C PRO A 128 -7.13 9.77 13.38
N THR A 129 -7.78 10.53 12.51
CA THR A 129 -8.40 10.06 11.27
C THR A 129 -7.34 9.72 10.22
N VAL A 130 -7.74 9.02 9.16
CA VAL A 130 -6.84 8.75 8.02
C VAL A 130 -6.31 10.05 7.41
N ALA A 131 -7.13 11.10 7.35
CA ALA A 131 -6.74 12.41 6.83
C ALA A 131 -5.65 13.07 7.71
N GLU A 132 -5.84 13.08 9.03
CA GLU A 132 -4.86 13.65 9.98
C GLU A 132 -3.54 12.88 9.98
N ARG A 133 -3.60 11.54 9.83
CA ARG A 133 -2.40 10.70 9.73
C ARG A 133 -1.63 10.96 8.43
N LEU A 134 -2.35 11.16 7.33
CA LEU A 134 -1.74 11.58 6.07
C LEU A 134 -1.12 12.98 6.20
N GLU A 135 -1.78 13.91 6.91
CA GLU A 135 -1.23 15.24 7.21
C GLU A 135 0.09 15.15 7.95
N ALA A 136 0.12 14.36 9.02
CA ALA A 136 1.28 14.21 9.87
C ALA A 136 2.46 13.67 9.06
N LEU A 137 2.22 12.64 8.25
CA LEU A 137 3.24 12.08 7.37
C LEU A 137 3.74 13.10 6.32
N ALA A 138 2.81 13.76 5.63
CA ALA A 138 3.16 14.71 4.57
C ALA A 138 3.85 15.97 5.12
N SER A 139 3.45 16.46 6.29
CA SER A 139 4.02 17.64 6.93
C SER A 139 5.41 17.36 7.49
N HIS A 140 5.66 16.14 7.94
CA HIS A 140 6.98 15.71 8.38
C HIS A 140 7.97 15.55 7.21
N TYR A 141 7.46 15.14 6.04
CA TYR A 141 8.26 15.00 4.81
C TYR A 141 7.75 15.93 3.67
N PRO A 142 7.81 17.26 3.83
CA PRO A 142 7.04 18.23 3.03
C PRO A 142 7.50 18.38 1.57
N LYS A 143 8.66 17.83 1.21
CA LYS A 143 9.22 17.90 -0.15
C LYS A 143 9.08 16.57 -0.92
N THR A 144 8.54 15.55 -0.29
CA THR A 144 8.50 14.20 -0.85
C THR A 144 7.34 14.00 -1.81
N VAL A 145 6.18 14.57 -1.49
CA VAL A 145 4.96 14.46 -2.28
C VAL A 145 4.46 15.86 -2.64
N PRO A 146 4.07 16.12 -3.90
CA PRO A 146 3.46 17.39 -4.26
C PRO A 146 2.21 17.67 -3.41
N LYS A 147 2.07 18.91 -2.90
CA LYS A 147 0.96 19.31 -2.02
C LYS A 147 -0.41 19.09 -2.66
N GLU A 148 -0.51 19.18 -3.98
CA GLU A 148 -1.74 18.93 -4.74
C GLU A 148 -2.16 17.45 -4.70
N TYR A 149 -1.20 16.52 -4.61
CA TYR A 149 -1.52 15.09 -4.46
C TYR A 149 -2.06 14.80 -3.06
N ILE A 150 -1.46 15.42 -2.04
CA ILE A 150 -1.98 15.36 -0.67
C ILE A 150 -3.41 15.93 -0.64
N ALA A 151 -3.64 17.12 -1.21
CA ALA A 151 -4.98 17.71 -1.31
C ALA A 151 -6.00 16.79 -2.01
N ALA A 152 -5.60 16.06 -3.05
CA ALA A 152 -6.45 15.10 -3.74
C ALA A 152 -6.74 13.85 -2.89
N LEU A 153 -5.78 13.39 -2.09
CA LEU A 153 -6.02 12.35 -1.09
C LEU A 153 -6.95 12.79 0.05
N TYR A 154 -6.87 14.05 0.47
CA TYR A 154 -7.86 14.62 1.38
C TYR A 154 -9.27 14.55 0.79
N LEU A 155 -9.43 14.95 -0.47
CA LEU A 155 -10.69 14.81 -1.20
C LEU A 155 -11.15 13.34 -1.21
N LEU A 156 -10.28 12.37 -1.50
CA LEU A 156 -10.63 10.95 -1.44
C LEU A 156 -11.15 10.53 -0.05
N VAL A 157 -10.43 10.87 1.02
CA VAL A 157 -10.78 10.48 2.39
C VAL A 157 -12.09 11.13 2.84
N THR A 158 -12.27 12.43 2.60
CA THR A 158 -13.48 13.14 2.99
C THR A 158 -14.69 12.70 2.16
N TRP A 159 -14.51 12.44 0.87
CA TRP A 159 -15.56 11.94 -0.01
C TRP A 159 -15.98 10.51 0.40
N ARG A 160 -15.03 9.66 0.79
CA ARG A 160 -15.34 8.34 1.38
C ARG A 160 -16.13 8.49 2.68
N ASN A 161 -15.71 9.38 3.57
CA ASN A 161 -16.40 9.59 4.84
C ASN A 161 -17.85 10.05 4.64
N GLN A 162 -18.08 10.91 3.64
CA GLN A 162 -19.41 11.38 3.27
C GLN A 162 -20.36 10.26 2.82
N PHE A 163 -19.86 9.20 2.20
CA PHE A 163 -20.68 8.05 1.81
C PHE A 163 -20.87 7.01 2.90
N VAL A 164 -19.84 6.79 3.73
CA VAL A 164 -19.89 5.80 4.80
C VAL A 164 -20.69 6.32 6.00
N HIS A 165 -20.58 7.62 6.30
CA HIS A 165 -21.19 8.24 7.46
C HIS A 165 -22.27 9.23 7.01
N ARG A 166 -23.55 8.85 7.17
CA ARG A 166 -24.71 9.65 6.76
C ARG A 166 -24.69 11.07 7.37
N ASP A 167 -24.19 11.21 8.59
CA ASP A 167 -24.14 12.47 9.33
C ASP A 167 -22.81 13.24 9.17
N TYR A 168 -21.92 12.80 8.27
CA TYR A 168 -20.67 13.51 8.05
C TYR A 168 -20.93 14.88 7.41
N ARG A 169 -20.66 15.96 8.15
CA ARG A 169 -20.87 17.35 7.71
C ARG A 169 -19.58 18.10 7.38
N PHE A 170 -18.43 17.42 7.42
CA PHE A 170 -17.15 18.08 7.21
C PHE A 170 -16.96 18.40 5.72
N ASP A 171 -16.75 19.68 5.43
CA ASP A 171 -16.47 20.17 4.09
C ASP A 171 -14.96 20.20 3.82
N LEU A 172 -14.57 20.17 2.55
CA LEU A 172 -13.21 20.48 2.15
C LEU A 172 -12.92 21.95 2.43
N GLY A 173 -11.94 22.21 3.29
CA GLY A 173 -11.48 23.56 3.60
C GLY A 173 -11.09 24.36 2.36
N LEU A 174 -11.24 25.68 2.44
CA LEU A 174 -10.96 26.60 1.32
C LEU A 174 -9.53 26.46 0.77
N SER A 175 -8.54 26.19 1.65
CA SER A 175 -7.14 25.98 1.25
C SER A 175 -6.96 24.76 0.35
N ILE A 176 -7.60 23.63 0.70
CA ILE A 176 -7.57 22.40 -0.08
C ILE A 176 -8.28 22.61 -1.42
N ARG A 177 -9.47 23.23 -1.41
CA ARG A 177 -10.21 23.58 -2.64
C ARG A 177 -9.36 24.45 -3.57
N LYS A 178 -8.76 25.53 -3.05
CA LYS A 178 -7.86 26.40 -3.83
C LYS A 178 -6.66 25.64 -4.41
N THR A 179 -6.07 24.75 -3.62
CA THR A 179 -4.94 23.92 -4.08
C THR A 179 -5.33 23.01 -5.23
N LEU A 180 -6.49 22.34 -5.12
CA LEU A 180 -7.02 21.45 -6.15
C LEU A 180 -7.38 22.20 -7.43
N THR A 181 -8.12 23.32 -7.31
CA THR A 181 -8.50 24.14 -8.47
C THR A 181 -7.27 24.76 -9.14
N GLY A 182 -6.27 25.23 -8.37
CA GLY A 182 -5.03 25.77 -8.92
C GLY A 182 -4.20 24.72 -9.67
N ALA A 183 -4.29 23.44 -9.29
CA ALA A 183 -3.61 22.32 -9.96
C ALA A 183 -4.42 21.70 -11.11
N ALA A 184 -5.63 22.20 -11.41
CA ALA A 184 -6.54 21.63 -12.40
C ALA A 184 -5.88 21.38 -13.78
N PRO A 185 -5.13 22.33 -14.37
CA PRO A 185 -4.49 22.10 -15.67
C PRO A 185 -3.43 20.99 -15.62
N GLY A 186 -2.70 20.91 -14.50
CA GLY A 186 -1.68 19.87 -14.28
C GLY A 186 -2.31 18.48 -14.19
N PHE A 187 -3.43 18.35 -13.46
CA PHE A 187 -4.16 17.10 -13.38
C PHE A 187 -4.76 16.66 -14.71
N ALA A 188 -5.39 17.58 -15.45
CA ALA A 188 -5.97 17.27 -16.76
C ALA A 188 -4.92 16.73 -17.75
N LYS A 189 -3.70 17.31 -17.73
CA LYS A 189 -2.57 16.84 -18.55
C LYS A 189 -2.01 15.49 -18.08
N GLY A 190 -1.90 15.29 -16.76
CA GLY A 190 -1.25 14.12 -16.17
C GLY A 190 -2.13 12.88 -16.04
N PHE A 191 -3.46 13.05 -15.99
CA PHE A 191 -4.43 12.00 -15.65
C PHE A 191 -5.64 12.05 -16.59
N GLN A 192 -5.38 11.97 -17.90
CA GLN A 192 -6.33 12.00 -19.03
C GLN A 192 -7.82 11.87 -18.63
N GLY A 193 -8.59 12.95 -18.79
CA GLY A 193 -10.04 12.96 -18.51
C GLY A 193 -10.44 13.40 -17.10
N THR A 194 -9.47 13.80 -16.25
CA THR A 194 -9.76 14.40 -14.94
C THR A 194 -10.19 15.85 -15.10
N ASP A 195 -11.42 16.15 -14.66
CA ASP A 195 -11.88 17.52 -14.41
C ASP A 195 -12.11 17.71 -12.91
N ILE A 196 -11.10 18.26 -12.24
CA ILE A 196 -11.16 18.47 -10.78
C ILE A 196 -12.26 19.46 -10.38
N THR A 197 -12.65 20.38 -11.26
CA THR A 197 -13.73 21.34 -10.98
C THR A 197 -15.06 20.60 -10.95
N SER A 198 -15.30 19.73 -11.93
CA SER A 198 -16.47 18.84 -11.93
C SER A 198 -16.46 17.87 -10.74
N ALA A 199 -15.31 17.31 -10.38
CA ALA A 199 -15.18 16.44 -9.21
C ALA A 199 -15.56 17.17 -7.91
N LEU A 200 -15.05 18.40 -7.71
CA LEU A 200 -15.37 19.23 -6.53
C LEU A 200 -16.84 19.65 -6.48
N LYS A 201 -17.47 19.87 -7.65
CA LYS A 201 -18.91 20.13 -7.74
C LYS A 201 -19.72 18.91 -7.30
N ARG A 202 -19.41 17.71 -7.82
CA ARG A 202 -20.04 16.45 -7.41
C ARG A 202 -19.88 16.17 -5.93
N PHE A 203 -18.67 16.35 -5.40
CA PHE A 203 -18.39 16.25 -3.97
C PHE A 203 -19.31 17.17 -3.15
N GLY A 204 -19.40 18.45 -3.52
CA GLY A 204 -20.24 19.44 -2.84
C GLY A 204 -21.74 19.15 -2.92
N SER A 205 -22.22 18.62 -4.06
CA SER A 205 -23.60 18.17 -4.24
C SER A 205 -23.92 16.83 -3.56
N ARG A 206 -22.92 16.21 -2.92
CA ARG A 206 -23.00 14.87 -2.34
C ARG A 206 -23.32 13.75 -3.32
N GLU A 207 -22.92 13.94 -4.56
CA GLU A 207 -23.02 12.94 -5.61
C GLU A 207 -21.85 11.94 -5.52
N PRO A 208 -22.07 10.67 -5.91
CA PRO A 208 -21.02 9.70 -6.21
C PRO A 208 -19.95 10.26 -7.16
N PRO A 209 -18.67 9.89 -6.99
CA PRO A 209 -17.65 10.23 -7.97
C PRO A 209 -18.01 9.60 -9.31
N SER A 210 -17.62 10.22 -10.41
CA SER A 210 -17.60 9.53 -11.69
C SER A 210 -16.48 8.49 -11.72
N LEU A 211 -16.50 7.61 -12.72
CA LEU A 211 -15.40 6.65 -12.94
C LEU A 211 -14.06 7.36 -13.15
N ASN A 212 -14.06 8.48 -13.88
CA ASN A 212 -12.85 9.28 -14.11
C ASN A 212 -12.33 9.90 -12.81
N ASP A 213 -13.22 10.42 -11.96
CA ASP A 213 -12.81 10.98 -10.66
C ASP A 213 -12.16 9.89 -9.78
N LEU A 214 -12.77 8.69 -9.73
CA LEU A 214 -12.23 7.61 -8.92
C LEU A 214 -10.92 7.04 -9.49
N ALA A 215 -10.82 6.88 -10.81
CA ALA A 215 -9.59 6.44 -11.48
C ALA A 215 -8.43 7.43 -11.21
N PHE A 216 -8.72 8.73 -11.28
CA PHE A 216 -7.79 9.79 -10.88
C PHE A 216 -7.32 9.63 -9.43
N LEU A 217 -8.25 9.47 -8.49
CA LEU A 217 -7.93 9.34 -7.06
C LEU A 217 -7.14 8.06 -6.75
N ILE A 218 -7.43 6.94 -7.44
CA ILE A 218 -6.64 5.69 -7.36
C ILE A 218 -5.20 5.97 -7.82
N ALA A 219 -5.03 6.61 -8.98
CA ALA A 219 -3.72 6.88 -9.54
C ALA A 219 -2.89 7.83 -8.65
N ILE A 220 -3.52 8.88 -8.11
CA ILE A 220 -2.90 9.79 -7.15
C ILE A 220 -2.49 9.05 -5.88
N ALA A 221 -3.36 8.18 -5.33
CA ALA A 221 -3.04 7.41 -4.14
C ALA A 221 -1.83 6.51 -4.35
N GLN A 222 -1.82 5.73 -5.43
CA GLN A 222 -0.69 4.87 -5.81
C GLN A 222 0.61 5.66 -5.98
N ARG A 223 0.57 6.82 -6.65
CA ARG A 223 1.76 7.65 -6.87
C ARG A 223 2.25 8.29 -5.57
N THR A 224 1.34 8.73 -4.71
CA THR A 224 1.66 9.33 -3.42
C THR A 224 2.35 8.34 -2.50
N VAL A 225 1.75 7.15 -2.29
CA VAL A 225 2.37 6.15 -1.42
C VAL A 225 3.70 5.66 -1.98
N ARG A 226 3.83 5.57 -3.31
CA ARG A 226 5.09 5.18 -3.96
C ARG A 226 6.19 6.20 -3.68
N LEU A 227 5.93 7.49 -3.90
CA LEU A 227 6.92 8.55 -3.66
C LEU A 227 7.33 8.61 -2.19
N MET A 228 6.37 8.45 -1.29
CA MET A 228 6.64 8.40 0.15
C MET A 228 7.47 7.18 0.52
N ASP A 229 7.11 5.99 0.03
CA ASP A 229 7.83 4.74 0.31
C ASP A 229 9.27 4.78 -0.18
N GLU A 230 9.47 5.21 -1.44
CA GLU A 230 10.80 5.38 -2.03
C GLU A 230 11.66 6.33 -1.19
N HIS A 231 11.09 7.46 -0.75
CA HIS A 231 11.80 8.39 0.12
C HIS A 231 12.17 7.78 1.47
N LEU A 232 11.22 7.13 2.15
CA LEU A 232 11.46 6.53 3.47
C LEU A 232 12.54 5.45 3.42
N LEU A 233 12.55 4.64 2.35
CA LEU A 233 13.58 3.63 2.11
C LEU A 233 14.96 4.27 1.84
N GLN A 234 15.01 5.34 1.04
CA GLN A 234 16.26 6.06 0.74
C GLN A 234 16.93 6.66 1.99
N LEU A 235 16.17 6.90 3.06
CA LEU A 235 16.72 7.35 4.35
C LEU A 235 17.43 6.23 5.14
N GLN A 236 17.28 4.97 4.72
CA GLN A 236 17.75 3.82 5.50
C GLN A 236 19.14 3.34 5.08
N ASN A 237 19.87 2.77 6.04
CA ASN A 237 20.99 1.89 5.73
C ASN A 237 20.47 0.47 5.48
N GLY A 238 20.99 -0.23 4.48
CA GLY A 238 20.52 -1.58 4.13
C GLY A 238 20.65 -2.63 5.24
N ALA A 239 21.68 -2.55 6.10
CA ALA A 239 21.83 -3.47 7.24
C ALA A 239 20.82 -3.18 8.35
N ASP A 240 20.62 -1.90 8.66
CA ASP A 240 19.66 -1.46 9.67
C ASP A 240 18.23 -1.77 9.23
N TYR A 241 17.91 -1.48 7.96
CA TYR A 241 16.61 -1.80 7.38
C TYR A 241 16.35 -3.31 7.35
N ALA A 242 17.33 -4.13 6.96
CA ALA A 242 17.20 -5.59 6.99
C ALA A 242 16.87 -6.10 8.41
N THR A 243 17.53 -5.54 9.43
CA THR A 243 17.28 -5.89 10.83
C THR A 243 15.89 -5.43 11.29
N ALA A 244 15.50 -4.21 10.93
CA ALA A 244 14.17 -3.66 11.21
C ALA A 244 13.06 -4.47 10.55
N LEU A 245 13.24 -4.85 9.29
CA LEU A 245 12.31 -5.68 8.53
C LEU A 245 12.15 -7.05 9.18
N MET A 246 13.26 -7.71 9.59
CA MET A 246 13.14 -8.98 10.31
C MET A 246 12.38 -8.85 11.62
N ARG A 247 12.61 -7.78 12.40
CA ARG A 247 11.84 -7.51 13.63
C ARG A 247 10.36 -7.35 13.34
N TYR A 248 10.02 -6.60 12.28
CA TYR A 248 8.64 -6.42 11.84
C TYR A 248 7.98 -7.75 11.43
N LEU A 249 8.67 -8.57 10.63
CA LEU A 249 8.15 -9.85 10.15
C LEU A 249 7.91 -10.83 11.30
N ILE A 250 8.83 -10.91 12.26
CA ILE A 250 8.67 -11.73 13.47
C ILE A 250 7.47 -11.23 14.28
N ALA A 251 7.39 -9.93 14.54
CA ALA A 251 6.31 -9.35 15.35
C ALA A 251 4.93 -9.37 14.67
N SER A 252 4.89 -9.53 13.35
CA SER A 252 3.65 -9.61 12.57
C SER A 252 3.19 -11.04 12.29
N SER A 253 4.01 -12.04 12.63
CA SER A 253 3.65 -13.46 12.53
C SER A 253 2.59 -13.82 13.57
N GLU A 254 1.66 -14.71 13.22
CA GLU A 254 0.67 -15.27 14.16
C GLU A 254 1.35 -16.03 15.31
N ASP A 255 2.45 -16.72 15.00
CA ASP A 255 3.31 -17.38 15.98
C ASP A 255 4.77 -16.93 15.76
N PRO A 256 5.21 -15.88 16.48
CA PRO A 256 6.58 -15.39 16.39
C PRO A 256 7.64 -16.41 16.82
N LYS A 257 7.31 -17.30 17.78
CA LYS A 257 8.21 -18.38 18.21
C LYS A 257 8.45 -19.33 17.07
N ALA A 258 7.37 -19.91 16.52
CA ALA A 258 7.46 -20.83 15.40
C ALA A 258 8.17 -20.18 14.21
N PHE A 259 7.90 -18.90 13.92
CA PHE A 259 8.57 -18.16 12.85
C PHE A 259 10.10 -18.10 13.03
N VAL A 260 10.59 -17.74 14.23
CA VAL A 260 12.03 -17.71 14.52
C VAL A 260 12.63 -19.10 14.45
N GLU A 261 11.91 -20.11 14.96
CA GLU A 261 12.36 -21.50 14.93
C GLU A 261 12.50 -22.02 13.51
N ASP A 262 11.50 -21.82 12.66
CA ASP A 262 11.52 -22.24 11.28
C ASP A 262 12.59 -21.49 10.50
N THR A 263 12.70 -20.18 10.68
CA THR A 263 13.68 -19.38 9.93
C THR A 263 15.13 -19.77 10.29
N TRP A 264 15.40 -20.06 11.57
CA TRP A 264 16.74 -20.35 12.08
C TRP A 264 17.02 -21.81 12.47
N MET A 265 16.12 -22.76 12.13
CA MET A 265 16.20 -24.16 12.56
C MET A 265 17.57 -24.80 12.29
N TYR A 266 18.08 -24.61 11.07
CA TYR A 266 19.31 -25.26 10.60
C TYR A 266 20.56 -24.40 10.76
N GLY A 267 20.40 -23.10 11.06
CA GLY A 267 21.49 -22.12 11.11
C GLY A 267 22.25 -21.93 9.79
N GLY A 268 23.33 -21.13 9.87
CA GLY A 268 24.29 -20.94 8.79
C GLY A 268 23.66 -20.49 7.47
N ASN A 269 24.18 -21.01 6.35
CA ASN A 269 23.76 -20.62 5.00
C ASN A 269 22.29 -20.96 4.69
N ARG A 270 21.72 -21.98 5.32
CA ARG A 270 20.29 -22.34 5.12
C ARG A 270 19.39 -21.27 5.70
N SER A 271 19.67 -20.79 6.90
CA SER A 271 18.92 -19.70 7.53
C SER A 271 19.07 -18.39 6.77
N ALA A 272 20.29 -18.05 6.33
CA ALA A 272 20.49 -16.89 5.47
C ALA A 272 19.74 -17.02 4.14
N GLY A 273 19.60 -18.23 3.59
CA GLY A 273 18.77 -18.49 2.40
C GLY A 273 17.28 -18.23 2.64
N ARG A 274 16.76 -18.62 3.80
CA ARG A 274 15.35 -18.35 4.20
C ARG A 274 15.10 -16.86 4.41
N VAL A 275 15.96 -16.18 5.16
CA VAL A 275 15.89 -14.72 5.37
C VAL A 275 15.93 -13.97 4.04
N HIS A 276 16.79 -14.40 3.13
CA HIS A 276 16.86 -13.83 1.79
C HIS A 276 15.56 -13.99 1.01
N ALA A 277 14.93 -15.17 1.04
CA ALA A 277 13.62 -15.37 0.41
C ALA A 277 12.55 -14.45 1.03
N LEU A 278 12.52 -14.35 2.37
CA LEU A 278 11.61 -13.43 3.08
C LEU A 278 11.80 -11.97 2.64
N PHE A 279 13.05 -11.54 2.41
CA PHE A 279 13.32 -10.19 1.92
C PHE A 279 12.79 -9.96 0.49
N LEU A 280 12.93 -10.94 -0.41
CA LEU A 280 12.36 -10.84 -1.75
C LEU A 280 10.83 -10.76 -1.73
N ASP A 281 10.18 -11.57 -0.89
CA ASP A 281 8.72 -11.56 -0.74
C ASP A 281 8.19 -10.23 -0.16
N ASN A 282 9.05 -9.45 0.48
CA ASN A 282 8.72 -8.20 1.16
C ASN A 282 9.34 -6.96 0.51
N GLY A 283 9.58 -7.02 -0.80
CA GLY A 283 9.98 -5.86 -1.61
C GLY A 283 11.48 -5.77 -1.94
N GLY A 284 12.24 -6.81 -1.62
CA GLY A 284 13.61 -6.99 -2.07
C GLY A 284 13.69 -7.41 -3.55
N ASN A 285 14.80 -7.05 -4.21
CA ASN A 285 15.09 -7.40 -5.58
C ASN A 285 16.60 -7.61 -5.82
N HIS A 286 16.94 -8.39 -6.85
CA HIS A 286 18.34 -8.67 -7.23
C HIS A 286 18.93 -7.75 -8.27
N ASP A 287 18.10 -6.94 -8.93
CA ASP A 287 18.56 -6.01 -9.95
C ASP A 287 18.93 -4.67 -9.28
N PRO A 288 20.23 -4.36 -9.11
CA PRO A 288 20.66 -3.12 -8.48
C PRO A 288 20.32 -1.88 -9.32
N ASP A 289 20.10 -2.03 -10.63
CA ASP A 289 19.84 -0.91 -11.54
C ASP A 289 18.38 -0.46 -11.50
N ARG A 290 17.48 -1.30 -10.98
CA ARG A 290 16.05 -1.02 -10.92
C ARG A 290 15.71 0.06 -9.89
N SER A 291 16.50 0.20 -8.82
CA SER A 291 16.42 1.31 -7.88
C SER A 291 17.79 1.62 -7.28
N PRO A 292 18.62 2.43 -7.95
CA PRO A 292 20.02 2.63 -7.57
C PRO A 292 20.21 3.29 -6.20
N ASN A 293 19.17 3.97 -5.69
CA ASN A 293 19.18 4.62 -4.38
C ASN A 293 18.47 3.79 -3.30
N ALA A 294 17.98 2.59 -3.62
CA ALA A 294 17.37 1.72 -2.61
C ALA A 294 18.42 1.26 -1.59
N PRO A 295 18.05 1.18 -0.30
CA PRO A 295 18.93 0.56 0.69
C PRO A 295 19.19 -0.88 0.25
N SER A 296 20.44 -1.32 0.37
CA SER A 296 20.84 -2.63 -0.12
C SER A 296 21.79 -3.35 0.81
N ILE A 297 21.77 -4.68 0.76
CA ILE A 297 22.62 -5.53 1.56
C ILE A 297 23.25 -6.62 0.69
N THR A 298 24.57 -6.81 0.85
CA THR A 298 25.28 -7.89 0.17
C THR A 298 25.00 -9.22 0.85
N ARG A 299 25.06 -10.33 0.11
CA ARG A 299 24.95 -11.68 0.66
C ARG A 299 25.94 -11.94 1.80
N LYS A 300 27.16 -11.41 1.70
CA LYS A 300 28.16 -11.49 2.77
C LYS A 300 27.68 -10.80 4.06
N LYS A 301 27.27 -9.53 3.97
CA LYS A 301 26.72 -8.79 5.13
C LYS A 301 25.47 -9.46 5.69
N LEU A 302 24.60 -10.00 4.84
CA LEU A 302 23.42 -10.75 5.27
C LEU A 302 23.81 -11.99 6.09
N ASN A 303 24.81 -12.74 5.63
CA ASN A 303 25.33 -13.88 6.37
C ASN A 303 25.95 -13.42 7.70
N ASP A 304 26.73 -12.34 7.70
CA ASP A 304 27.33 -11.81 8.93
C ASP A 304 26.25 -11.39 9.95
N LEU A 305 25.13 -10.82 9.47
CA LEU A 305 24.00 -10.41 10.31
C LEU A 305 23.12 -11.57 10.78
N PHE A 306 22.86 -12.59 9.96
CA PHE A 306 21.79 -13.57 10.23
C PHE A 306 22.18 -15.05 10.08
N ALA A 307 23.40 -15.40 9.66
CA ALA A 307 23.85 -16.80 9.51
C ALA A 307 24.23 -17.46 10.85
N PHE A 308 23.56 -17.08 11.93
CA PHE A 308 23.71 -17.70 13.23
C PHE A 308 22.70 -18.84 13.46
N GLY A 309 22.90 -19.64 14.51
CA GLY A 309 21.95 -20.67 14.91
C GLY A 309 20.74 -20.11 15.69
N ARG A 310 19.70 -20.94 15.85
CA ARG A 310 18.46 -20.64 16.58
C ARG A 310 18.66 -19.96 17.94
N VAL A 311 19.65 -20.37 18.73
CA VAL A 311 19.92 -19.80 20.06
C VAL A 311 20.27 -18.31 19.99
N ARG A 312 21.16 -17.92 19.07
CA ARG A 312 21.56 -16.53 18.89
C ARG A 312 20.43 -15.70 18.27
N ALA A 313 19.63 -16.30 17.39
CA ALA A 313 18.43 -15.65 16.84
C ALA A 313 17.46 -15.22 17.94
N ARG A 314 17.14 -16.13 18.87
CA ARG A 314 16.30 -15.85 20.04
C ARG A 314 16.89 -14.76 20.94
N HIS A 315 18.21 -14.72 21.10
CA HIS A 315 18.83 -13.66 21.89
C HIS A 315 18.71 -12.30 21.20
N LEU A 316 18.89 -12.25 19.87
CA LEU A 316 18.91 -11.00 19.10
C LEU A 316 17.52 -10.38 18.89
N PHE A 317 16.50 -11.24 18.72
CA PHE A 317 15.13 -10.81 18.43
C PHE A 317 14.16 -11.01 19.62
N GLY A 318 14.68 -11.49 20.75
CA GLY A 318 13.91 -11.80 21.95
C GLY A 318 13.29 -13.19 21.94
N SER A 319 12.97 -13.69 23.13
CA SER A 319 11.98 -14.75 23.31
C SER A 319 10.60 -14.14 23.11
N VAL A 320 10.28 -13.74 21.88
CA VAL A 320 8.87 -13.56 21.50
C VAL A 320 8.15 -14.88 21.76
#